data_AF-A0A1Y5F0S7-F1
#
_entry.id   AF-A0A1Y5F0S7-F1
#
_cell.length_a   1.000
_cell.length_b   1.000
_cell.length_c   1.000
_cell.angle_alpha   90.00
_cell.angle_beta   90.00
_cell.angle_gamma   90.00
#
_symmetry.space_group_name_H-M   'P 1'
#
loop_
_entity.id
_entity.type
_entity.pdbx_description
1 polymer ?
#
loop_
_entity_poly.entity_id
_entity_poly.type
_entity_poly.pdbx_seq_one_letter_code
_entity_poly.pdbx_strand_id
1 'polypeptide(L)'
;MVLSNKMLPVVFIILFLMLGVIWVPSFLSLGDLFLYAEKAKYHNISMLSFFKAELVVIIVVWLVLISYSKKTERIDGDTYVRRHLILVMFYLGQVFVGSLAGGFLVHQDASWYEVLHNSNEVMPAQAIILLICYPMYLFWGGSAFLYAKTRLPHFVKNKETSFMVLTFAPLAFLPYYDSNMMAGGVDAMELVYLAAYWILSISWIIWGVGFLILKSVQEILKGVIEP
;
A
#
# COMPACT_ATOMS: atom_id res chain seq x y z
N MET A 1 4.97 -21.66 -3.74
CA MET A 1 3.61 -22.21 -3.89
C MET A 1 2.73 -21.11 -4.47
N VAL A 2 2.44 -21.15 -5.78
CA VAL A 2 1.65 -20.10 -6.44
C VAL A 2 0.19 -20.36 -6.12
N LEU A 3 -0.48 -19.47 -5.38
CA LEU A 3 -1.91 -19.62 -5.09
C LEU A 3 -2.69 -19.63 -6.41
N SER A 4 -3.42 -20.71 -6.66
CA SER A 4 -4.31 -20.85 -7.81
C SER A 4 -5.35 -19.74 -7.82
N ASN A 5 -5.75 -19.28 -9.01
CA ASN A 5 -6.74 -18.20 -9.19
C ASN A 5 -8.08 -18.50 -8.47
N LYS A 6 -8.39 -19.77 -8.19
CA LYS A 6 -9.55 -20.20 -7.39
C LYS A 6 -9.50 -19.72 -5.93
N MET A 7 -8.31 -19.47 -5.38
CA MET A 7 -8.10 -18.99 -4.01
C MET A 7 -8.09 -17.47 -3.90
N LEU A 8 -8.12 -16.74 -5.03
CA LEU A 8 -8.15 -15.28 -5.05
C LEU A 8 -9.26 -14.66 -4.18
N PRO A 9 -10.54 -15.10 -4.26
CA PRO A 9 -11.59 -14.55 -3.39
C PRO A 9 -11.35 -14.86 -1.91
N VAL A 10 -10.77 -16.01 -1.59
CA VAL A 10 -10.45 -16.38 -0.20
C VAL A 10 -9.34 -15.48 0.35
N VAL A 11 -8.27 -15.27 -0.42
CA VAL A 11 -7.18 -14.35 -0.06
C VAL A 11 -7.72 -12.93 0.13
N PHE A 12 -8.62 -12.50 -0.75
CA PHE A 12 -9.25 -11.19 -0.65
C PHE A 12 -10.04 -11.05 0.65
N ILE A 13 -10.89 -12.02 0.98
CA ILE A 13 -11.66 -12.01 2.22
C ILE A 13 -10.72 -11.98 3.44
N ILE A 14 -9.70 -12.83 3.48
CA ILE A 14 -8.75 -12.89 4.60
C ILE A 14 -8.02 -11.55 4.76
N LEU A 15 -7.50 -10.99 3.67
CA LEU A 15 -6.78 -9.72 3.68
C LEU A 15 -7.67 -8.58 4.21
N PHE A 16 -8.91 -8.47 3.72
CA PHE A 16 -9.83 -7.43 4.18
C PHE A 16 -10.31 -7.63 5.61
N LEU A 17 -10.44 -8.89 6.06
CA LEU A 17 -10.71 -9.18 7.48
C LEU A 17 -9.54 -8.73 8.35
N MET A 18 -8.30 -9.03 7.98
CA MET A 18 -7.11 -8.58 8.72
C MET A 18 -6.99 -7.06 8.73
N LEU A 19 -7.28 -6.39 7.60
CA LEU A 19 -7.34 -4.93 7.56
C LEU A 19 -8.45 -4.39 8.46
N GLY A 20 -9.62 -5.03 8.50
CA GLY A 20 -10.71 -4.65 9.40
C GLY A 20 -10.32 -4.74 10.88
N VAL A 21 -9.58 -5.78 11.27
CA VAL A 21 -9.04 -5.94 12.63
C VAL A 21 -8.11 -4.78 13.01
N ILE A 22 -7.33 -4.25 12.06
CA ILE A 22 -6.42 -3.12 12.31
C ILE A 22 -7.20 -1.80 12.29
N TRP A 23 -8.05 -1.60 11.29
CA TRP A 23 -8.72 -0.32 11.04
C TRP A 23 -9.80 0.00 12.07
N VAL A 24 -10.59 -0.98 12.51
CA VAL A 24 -11.69 -0.73 13.45
C VAL A 24 -11.19 -0.04 14.74
N PRO A 25 -10.23 -0.59 15.49
CA PRO A 25 -9.73 0.09 16.69
C PRO A 25 -9.06 1.42 16.36
N SER A 26 -8.29 1.49 15.27
CA SER A 26 -7.63 2.71 14.81
C SER A 26 -8.57 3.86 14.49
N PHE A 27 -9.70 3.61 13.80
CA PHE A 27 -10.67 4.66 13.47
C PHE A 27 -11.58 5.01 14.65
N LEU A 28 -11.78 4.09 15.60
CA LEU A 28 -12.52 4.37 16.83
C LEU A 28 -11.73 5.23 17.82
N SER A 29 -10.40 5.10 17.83
CA SER A 29 -9.51 5.93 18.65
C SER A 29 -9.09 7.24 17.96
N LEU A 30 -9.30 7.36 16.65
CA LEU A 30 -8.97 8.56 15.91
C LEU A 30 -9.96 9.69 16.24
N GLY A 31 -9.44 10.88 16.54
CA GLY A 31 -10.26 12.10 16.57
C GLY A 31 -10.84 12.45 15.19
N ASP A 32 -11.54 13.57 15.08
CA ASP A 32 -12.14 14.01 13.80
C ASP A 32 -11.07 14.43 12.78
N LEU A 33 -10.61 13.44 11.99
CA LEU A 33 -9.59 13.59 10.95
C LEU A 33 -9.98 14.60 9.89
N PHE A 34 -11.25 14.62 9.48
CA PHE A 34 -11.68 15.46 8.38
C PHE A 34 -11.82 16.91 8.82
N LEU A 35 -12.28 17.15 10.05
CA LEU A 35 -12.25 18.49 10.65
C LEU A 35 -10.82 18.99 10.83
N TYR A 36 -9.89 18.13 11.24
CA TYR A 36 -8.47 18.46 11.29
C TYR A 36 -7.94 18.83 9.90
N ALA A 37 -8.24 18.01 8.88
CA ALA A 37 -7.79 18.19 7.51
C ALA A 37 -8.33 19.48 6.85
N GLU A 38 -9.51 19.95 7.26
CA GLU A 38 -10.09 21.20 6.80
C GLU A 38 -9.38 22.43 7.41
N LYS A 39 -9.02 22.33 8.71
CA LYS A 39 -8.34 23.39 9.46
C LYS A 39 -6.85 23.46 9.15
N ALA A 40 -6.19 22.33 8.90
CA ALA A 40 -4.78 22.24 8.56
C ALA A 40 -4.54 22.82 7.16
N LYS A 41 -4.06 24.07 7.11
CA LYS A 41 -3.76 24.79 5.87
C LYS A 41 -2.25 24.93 5.67
N TYR A 42 -1.80 24.57 4.48
CA TYR A 42 -0.45 24.82 3.99
C TYR A 42 -0.54 25.75 2.78
N HIS A 43 0.10 26.93 2.83
CA HIS A 43 -0.02 27.97 1.80
C HIS A 43 -1.47 28.25 1.34
N ASN A 44 -2.41 28.40 2.27
CA ASN A 44 -3.85 28.59 2.03
C ASN A 44 -4.60 27.42 1.38
N ILE A 45 -3.96 26.27 1.19
CA ILE A 45 -4.59 25.05 0.69
C ILE A 45 -4.82 24.11 1.88
N SER A 46 -6.06 23.65 2.05
CA SER A 46 -6.39 22.68 3.09
C SER A 46 -5.85 21.29 2.75
N MET A 47 -5.45 20.53 3.77
CA MET A 47 -5.02 19.14 3.60
C MET A 47 -6.13 18.28 2.99
N LEU A 48 -7.40 18.58 3.28
CA LEU A 48 -8.55 17.95 2.66
C LEU A 48 -8.59 18.13 1.14
N SER A 49 -8.19 19.30 0.62
CA SER A 49 -8.10 19.54 -0.82
C SER A 49 -6.98 18.72 -1.46
N PHE A 50 -5.85 18.53 -0.78
CA PHE A 50 -4.78 17.64 -1.24
C PHE A 50 -5.28 16.20 -1.34
N PHE A 51 -5.91 15.67 -0.31
CA PHE A 51 -6.49 14.33 -0.31
C PHE A 51 -7.49 14.13 -1.47
N LYS A 52 -8.40 15.09 -1.68
CA LYS A 52 -9.33 15.06 -2.81
C LYS A 52 -8.62 15.07 -4.16
N ALA A 53 -7.58 15.89 -4.31
CA ALA A 53 -6.80 15.94 -5.54
C ALA A 53 -6.08 14.61 -5.82
N GLU A 54 -5.49 13.98 -4.80
CA GLU A 54 -4.84 12.67 -4.93
C GLU A 54 -5.82 11.59 -5.39
N LEU A 55 -7.03 11.53 -4.83
CA LEU A 55 -8.07 10.60 -5.27
C LEU A 55 -8.46 10.82 -6.74
N VAL A 56 -8.58 12.07 -7.17
CA VAL A 56 -8.85 12.40 -8.58
C VAL A 56 -7.71 11.92 -9.47
N VAL A 57 -6.45 12.16 -9.08
CA VAL A 57 -5.26 11.70 -9.82
C VAL A 57 -5.26 10.18 -9.95
N ILE A 58 -5.55 9.44 -8.87
CA ILE A 58 -5.62 7.97 -8.88
C ILE A 58 -6.66 7.50 -9.91
N ILE A 59 -7.88 8.03 -9.85
CA ILE A 59 -8.97 7.64 -10.76
C ILE A 59 -8.59 7.93 -12.21
N VAL A 60 -8.07 9.13 -12.49
CA VAL A 60 -7.67 9.53 -13.85
C VAL A 60 -6.57 8.62 -14.37
N VAL A 61 -5.50 8.39 -13.59
CA VAL A 61 -4.38 7.53 -14.00
C VAL A 61 -4.85 6.10 -14.22
N TRP A 62 -5.71 5.56 -13.35
CA TRP A 62 -6.25 4.20 -13.51
C TRP A 62 -7.11 4.07 -14.77
N LEU A 63 -7.98 5.04 -15.05
CA LEU A 63 -8.78 5.07 -16.28
C LEU A 63 -7.89 5.11 -17.53
N VAL A 64 -6.86 5.96 -17.52
CA VAL A 64 -5.87 6.03 -18.60
C VAL A 64 -5.11 4.71 -18.73
N LEU A 65 -4.68 4.09 -17.62
CA LEU A 65 -3.98 2.81 -17.68
C LEU A 65 -4.87 1.71 -18.29
N ILE A 66 -6.16 1.68 -17.96
CA ILE A 66 -7.12 0.72 -18.49
C ILE A 66 -7.37 0.95 -19.99
N SER A 67 -7.46 2.21 -20.44
CA SER A 67 -7.78 2.54 -21.84
C SER A 67 -6.71 2.08 -22.84
N TYR A 68 -5.46 1.90 -22.40
CA TYR A 68 -4.33 1.48 -23.24
C TYR A 68 -4.16 -0.04 -23.41
N SER A 69 -5.19 -0.86 -23.12
CA SER A 69 -5.12 -2.31 -23.31
C SER A 69 -4.91 -2.66 -24.79
N LYS A 70 -3.67 -3.01 -25.17
CA LYS A 70 -3.34 -3.52 -26.51
C LYS A 70 -3.47 -5.04 -26.55
N LYS A 71 -4.05 -5.58 -27.63
CA LYS A 71 -4.02 -7.02 -27.92
C LYS A 71 -2.58 -7.45 -28.19
N THR A 72 -2.22 -8.63 -27.70
CA THR A 72 -0.86 -9.18 -27.67
C THR A 72 -0.30 -9.35 -29.10
N GLU A 73 0.34 -8.31 -29.63
CA GLU A 73 1.21 -8.42 -30.80
C GLU A 73 2.56 -8.99 -30.38
N ARG A 74 3.33 -9.52 -31.34
CA ARG A 74 4.72 -9.94 -31.11
C ARG A 74 5.51 -8.71 -30.65
N ILE A 75 6.01 -8.73 -29.41
CA ILE A 75 6.73 -7.60 -28.81
C ILE A 75 8.22 -7.84 -28.99
N ASP A 76 8.92 -6.81 -29.46
CA ASP A 76 10.38 -6.72 -29.52
C ASP A 76 11.01 -6.77 -28.12
N GLY A 77 12.16 -7.44 -27.96
CA GLY A 77 12.83 -7.64 -26.67
C GLY A 77 13.10 -6.34 -25.92
N ASP A 78 13.53 -5.29 -26.61
CA ASP A 78 13.79 -3.97 -26.03
C ASP A 78 12.52 -3.35 -25.41
N THR A 79 11.41 -3.47 -26.13
CA THR A 79 10.11 -2.98 -25.63
C THR A 79 9.63 -3.81 -24.44
N TYR A 80 9.92 -5.11 -24.43
CA TYR A 80 9.57 -6.01 -23.32
C TYR A 80 10.36 -5.67 -22.05
N VAL A 81 11.67 -5.46 -22.16
CA VAL A 81 12.55 -5.05 -21.06
C VAL A 81 12.13 -3.69 -20.51
N ARG A 82 11.89 -2.70 -21.38
CA ARG A 82 11.44 -1.37 -20.98
C ARG A 82 10.15 -1.41 -20.17
N ARG A 83 9.20 -2.24 -20.56
CA ARG A 83 7.93 -2.41 -19.81
C ARG A 83 8.17 -2.97 -18.41
N HIS A 84 9.06 -3.94 -18.27
CA HIS A 84 9.41 -4.47 -16.95
C HIS A 84 10.18 -3.47 -16.09
N LEU A 85 11.06 -2.65 -16.67
CA LEU A 85 11.73 -1.57 -15.94
C LEU A 85 10.74 -0.53 -15.40
N ILE A 86 9.76 -0.12 -16.22
CA ILE A 86 8.68 0.76 -15.78
C ILE A 86 7.88 0.11 -14.64
N LEU A 87 7.59 -1.20 -14.76
CA LEU A 87 6.91 -1.95 -13.70
C LEU A 87 7.71 -1.97 -12.39
N VAL A 88 9.04 -2.15 -12.46
CA VAL A 88 9.92 -2.07 -11.30
C VAL A 88 9.90 -0.68 -10.66
N MET A 89 9.84 0.40 -11.45
CA MET A 89 9.69 1.75 -10.93
C MET A 89 8.42 1.92 -10.08
N PHE A 90 7.31 1.28 -10.47
CA PHE A 90 6.10 1.31 -9.63
C PHE A 90 6.31 0.59 -8.29
N TYR A 91 7.04 -0.53 -8.27
CA TYR A 91 7.37 -1.23 -7.02
C TYR A 91 8.28 -0.39 -6.12
N LEU A 92 9.29 0.26 -6.70
CA LEU A 92 10.18 1.15 -5.95
C LEU A 92 9.43 2.33 -5.36
N GLY A 93 8.49 2.92 -6.11
CA GLY A 93 7.58 3.94 -5.59
C GLY A 93 6.77 3.44 -4.40
N GLN A 94 6.22 2.22 -4.48
CA GLN A 94 5.47 1.61 -3.39
C GLN A 94 6.33 1.37 -2.14
N VAL A 95 7.56 0.88 -2.31
CA VAL A 95 8.51 0.66 -1.21
C VAL A 95 8.93 1.98 -0.57
N PHE A 96 9.15 3.02 -1.38
CA PHE A 96 9.53 4.35 -0.90
C PHE A 96 8.43 4.98 -0.04
N VAL A 97 7.17 4.94 -0.50
CA VAL A 97 6.04 5.38 0.33
C VAL A 97 5.93 4.50 1.58
N GLY A 98 6.20 3.20 1.42
CA GLY A 98 6.31 2.17 2.45
C GLY A 98 7.18 2.58 3.63
N SER A 99 8.43 2.90 3.31
CA SER A 99 9.43 3.30 4.28
C SER A 99 9.15 4.67 4.89
N LEU A 100 8.54 5.60 4.14
CA LEU A 100 8.13 6.89 4.68
C LEU A 100 7.01 6.75 5.71
N ALA A 101 5.94 6.01 5.42
CA ALA A 101 4.82 5.90 6.34
C ALA A 101 5.17 4.96 7.51
N GLY A 102 5.47 3.68 7.22
CA GLY A 102 5.69 2.66 8.25
C GLY A 102 7.02 2.76 8.98
N GLY A 103 8.01 3.45 8.39
CA GLY A 103 9.29 3.74 9.04
C GLY A 103 9.28 5.12 9.68
N PHE A 104 9.39 6.18 8.87
CA PHE A 104 9.66 7.52 9.40
C PHE A 104 8.49 8.11 10.19
N LEU A 105 7.29 8.17 9.58
CA LEU A 105 6.14 8.88 10.17
C LEU A 105 5.57 8.15 11.39
N VAL A 106 5.54 6.82 11.37
CA VAL A 106 5.09 6.02 12.52
C VAL A 106 5.98 6.23 13.75
N HIS A 107 7.31 6.30 13.58
CA HIS A 107 8.20 6.56 14.71
C HIS A 107 8.13 8.02 15.19
N GLN A 108 7.87 8.96 14.29
CA GLN A 108 7.58 10.34 14.67
C GLN A 108 6.29 10.42 15.52
N ASP A 109 5.26 9.67 15.15
CA ASP A 109 3.99 9.60 15.89
C ASP A 109 4.18 9.09 17.33
N ALA A 110 5.00 8.05 17.52
CA ALA A 110 5.30 7.50 18.83
C ALA A 110 5.94 8.54 19.77
N SER A 111 6.91 9.32 19.28
CA SER A 111 7.50 10.41 20.06
C SER A 111 6.52 11.55 20.37
N TRP A 112 5.53 11.78 19.50
CA TRP A 112 4.51 12.82 19.69
C TRP A 112 3.49 12.41 20.76
N TYR A 113 3.18 11.12 20.85
CA TYR A 113 2.35 10.51 21.90
C TYR A 113 2.91 10.74 23.31
N GLU A 114 4.24 10.67 23.49
CA GLU A 114 4.87 10.90 24.79
C GLU A 114 4.76 12.36 25.26
N VAL A 115 4.60 13.30 24.32
CA VAL A 115 4.51 14.74 24.62
C VAL A 115 3.06 15.17 24.88
N LEU A 116 2.11 14.70 24.08
CA LEU A 116 0.68 15.02 24.22
C LEU A 116 -0.01 14.05 25.17
N HIS A 117 -0.03 14.39 26.47
CA HIS A 117 -0.65 13.58 27.53
C HIS A 117 -2.21 13.51 27.48
N ASN A 118 -2.88 13.92 26.41
CA ASN A 118 -4.35 13.94 26.32
C ASN A 118 -4.86 13.30 25.01
N SER A 119 -5.77 12.36 25.18
CA SER A 119 -6.06 11.23 24.29
C SER A 119 -7.30 11.39 23.40
N ASN A 120 -7.44 12.50 22.66
CA ASN A 120 -8.54 12.64 21.68
C ASN A 120 -8.25 13.55 20.47
N GLU A 121 -7.01 14.01 20.27
CA GLU A 121 -6.65 14.88 19.15
C GLU A 121 -5.94 14.10 18.04
N VAL A 122 -6.24 14.43 16.78
CA VAL A 122 -5.60 13.81 15.61
C VAL A 122 -4.15 14.25 15.54
N MET A 123 -3.24 13.28 15.51
CA MET A 123 -1.81 13.58 15.41
C MET A 123 -1.44 14.01 13.99
N PRO A 124 -0.56 15.02 13.82
CA PRO A 124 -0.14 15.45 12.50
C PRO A 124 0.46 14.32 11.65
N ALA A 125 1.25 13.42 12.26
CA ALA A 125 1.84 12.28 11.57
C ALA A 125 0.78 11.28 11.09
N GLN A 126 -0.20 10.93 11.95
CA GLN A 126 -1.35 10.10 11.56
C GLN A 126 -2.17 10.71 10.42
N ALA A 127 -2.38 12.02 10.46
CA ALA A 127 -3.09 12.72 9.39
C ALA A 127 -2.35 12.60 8.06
N ILE A 128 -1.02 12.75 8.04
CA ILE A 128 -0.20 12.57 6.83
C ILE A 128 -0.26 11.12 6.34
N ILE A 129 -0.15 10.14 7.25
CA ILE A 129 -0.20 8.72 6.89
C ILE A 129 -1.53 8.38 6.19
N LEU A 130 -2.66 8.82 6.77
CA LEU A 130 -4.00 8.51 6.25
C LEU A 130 -4.38 9.32 5.01
N LEU A 131 -4.05 10.60 4.99
CA LEU A 131 -4.53 11.52 3.95
C LEU A 131 -3.58 11.64 2.76
N ILE A 132 -2.32 11.20 2.89
CA ILE A 132 -1.32 11.32 1.83
C ILE A 132 -0.71 9.95 1.53
N CYS A 133 -0.15 9.27 2.52
CA CYS A 133 0.55 8.00 2.26
C CYS A 133 -0.39 6.89 1.81
N TYR A 134 -1.60 6.78 2.36
CA TYR A 134 -2.58 5.74 1.99
C TYR A 134 -3.07 5.87 0.55
N PRO A 135 -3.52 7.05 0.07
CA PRO A 135 -3.77 7.25 -1.34
C PRO A 135 -2.55 6.95 -2.21
N MET A 136 -1.35 7.37 -1.80
CA MET A 136 -0.12 7.06 -2.54
C MET A 136 0.14 5.54 -2.62
N TYR A 137 -0.15 4.76 -1.58
CA TYR A 137 -0.03 3.30 -1.63
C TYR A 137 -0.96 2.68 -2.65
N LEU A 138 -2.21 3.15 -2.68
CA LEU A 138 -3.18 2.71 -3.67
C LEU A 138 -2.73 3.12 -5.08
N PHE A 139 -2.20 4.34 -5.22
CA PHE A 139 -1.67 4.83 -6.48
C PHE A 139 -0.58 3.91 -7.04
N TRP A 140 0.51 3.70 -6.29
CA TRP A 140 1.67 2.95 -6.79
C TRP A 140 1.35 1.45 -6.94
N GLY A 141 0.73 0.83 -5.94
CA GLY A 141 0.37 -0.59 -5.99
C GLY A 141 -0.70 -0.91 -7.05
N GLY A 142 -1.79 -0.14 -7.07
CA GLY A 142 -2.87 -0.32 -8.03
C GLY A 142 -2.44 0.01 -9.45
N SER A 143 -1.62 1.05 -9.65
CA SER A 143 -1.05 1.36 -10.96
C SER A 143 -0.10 0.27 -11.43
N ALA A 144 0.71 -0.33 -10.54
CA ALA A 144 1.55 -1.48 -10.88
C ALA A 144 0.73 -2.65 -11.43
N PHE A 145 -0.37 -2.99 -10.74
CA PHE A 145 -1.28 -4.06 -11.17
C PHE A 145 -1.95 -3.74 -12.52
N LEU A 146 -2.54 -2.54 -12.66
CA LEU A 146 -3.21 -2.14 -13.89
C LEU A 146 -2.24 -2.06 -15.06
N TYR A 147 -1.04 -1.51 -14.84
CA TYR A 147 0.03 -1.46 -15.82
C TYR A 147 0.42 -2.87 -16.26
N ALA A 148 0.70 -3.77 -15.33
CA ALA A 148 1.07 -5.13 -15.64
C ALA A 148 -0.06 -5.87 -16.38
N LYS A 149 -1.32 -5.70 -15.97
CA LYS A 149 -2.48 -6.37 -16.58
C LYS A 149 -2.69 -5.96 -18.03
N THR A 150 -2.40 -4.71 -18.36
CA THR A 150 -2.67 -4.13 -19.68
C THR A 150 -1.48 -4.18 -20.63
N ARG A 151 -0.23 -4.16 -20.11
CA ARG A 151 1.00 -4.16 -20.93
C ARG A 151 1.75 -5.49 -20.91
N LEU A 152 1.56 -6.29 -19.86
CA LEU A 152 2.29 -7.54 -19.58
C LEU A 152 1.33 -8.66 -19.08
N PRO A 153 0.28 -9.01 -19.85
CA PRO A 153 -0.76 -9.94 -19.39
C PRO A 153 -0.23 -11.34 -19.06
N HIS A 154 0.80 -11.81 -19.79
CA HIS A 154 1.47 -13.08 -19.48
C HIS A 154 2.21 -13.06 -18.14
N PHE A 155 2.76 -11.90 -17.75
CA PHE A 155 3.43 -11.76 -16.47
C PHE A 155 2.44 -11.80 -15.31
N VAL A 156 1.28 -11.15 -15.44
CA VAL A 156 0.27 -11.09 -14.36
C VAL A 156 -0.37 -12.43 -14.07
N LYS A 157 -0.43 -13.33 -15.06
CA LYS A 157 -1.04 -14.66 -14.88
C LYS A 157 -0.43 -15.39 -13.68
N ASN A 158 -1.29 -15.76 -12.74
CA ASN A 158 -0.95 -16.39 -11.46
C ASN A 158 -0.12 -15.53 -10.47
N LYS A 159 -0.01 -14.22 -10.68
CA LYS A 159 0.66 -13.29 -9.75
C LYS A 159 -0.30 -12.23 -9.18
N GLU A 160 -1.59 -12.34 -9.49
CA GLU A 160 -2.65 -11.40 -9.08
C GLU A 160 -2.71 -11.24 -7.55
N THR A 161 -2.53 -12.33 -6.80
CA THR A 161 -2.47 -12.31 -5.33
C THR A 161 -1.30 -11.49 -4.80
N SER A 162 -0.12 -11.61 -5.41
CA SER A 162 1.05 -10.79 -5.05
C SER A 162 0.81 -9.30 -5.31
N PHE A 163 0.14 -8.95 -6.42
CA PHE A 163 -0.24 -7.56 -6.68
C PHE A 163 -1.29 -7.04 -5.69
N MET A 164 -2.24 -7.88 -5.24
CA MET A 164 -3.18 -7.51 -4.18
C MET A 164 -2.46 -7.23 -2.87
N VAL A 165 -1.57 -8.14 -2.45
CA VAL A 165 -0.76 -7.96 -1.23
C VAL A 165 0.12 -6.71 -1.35
N LEU A 166 0.76 -6.47 -2.50
CA LEU A 166 1.55 -5.25 -2.74
C LEU A 166 0.71 -3.97 -2.55
N THR A 167 -0.54 -3.98 -3.00
CA THR A 167 -1.41 -2.79 -3.02
C THR A 167 -2.04 -2.50 -1.67
N PHE A 168 -2.57 -3.53 -1.01
CA PHE A 168 -3.45 -3.34 0.14
C PHE A 168 -2.78 -3.64 1.49
N ALA A 169 -1.76 -4.50 1.54
CA ALA A 169 -1.11 -4.81 2.82
C ALA A 169 -0.47 -3.58 3.50
N PRO A 170 0.09 -2.57 2.78
CA PRO A 170 0.60 -1.34 3.41
C PRO A 170 -0.46 -0.50 4.14
N LEU A 171 -1.74 -0.73 3.87
CA LEU A 171 -2.83 -0.08 4.62
C LEU A 171 -2.92 -0.58 6.07
N ALA A 172 -2.13 -1.59 6.43
CA ALA A 172 -1.93 -2.03 7.81
C ALA A 172 -1.01 -1.12 8.62
N PHE A 173 -0.28 -0.20 7.99
CA PHE A 173 0.74 0.62 8.66
C PHE A 173 0.18 1.78 9.49
N LEU A 174 -1.10 1.74 9.88
CA LEU A 174 -1.57 2.61 10.95
C LEU A 174 -1.20 1.98 12.28
N PRO A 175 -0.40 2.63 13.12
CA PRO A 175 -0.20 2.16 14.48
C PRO A 175 -1.44 2.56 15.30
N TYR A 176 -2.17 1.57 15.81
CA TYR A 176 -2.92 1.73 17.04
C TYR A 176 -1.89 1.85 18.18
N TYR A 177 -1.74 3.06 18.72
CA TYR A 177 -0.89 3.33 19.87
C TYR A 177 -1.79 3.53 21.10
N ASP A 178 -1.92 2.49 21.91
CA ASP A 178 -2.43 2.62 23.28
C ASP A 178 -1.24 2.46 24.22
N SER A 179 -1.02 3.44 25.10
CA SER A 179 0.06 3.42 26.09
C SER A 179 0.03 2.19 27.01
N ASN A 180 -1.11 1.49 27.08
CA ASN A 180 -1.26 0.25 27.84
C ASN A 180 -0.67 -0.99 27.13
N MET A 181 -0.34 -0.91 25.84
CA MET A 181 0.16 -2.03 25.02
C MET A 181 1.56 -2.52 25.42
N MET A 182 2.40 -1.64 25.97
CA MET A 182 3.72 -2.01 26.52
C MET A 182 3.67 -2.33 28.01
N ALA A 183 2.51 -2.19 28.67
CA ALA A 183 2.34 -2.36 30.11
C ALA A 183 1.88 -3.78 30.46
N GLY A 184 2.68 -4.80 30.13
CA GLY A 184 2.71 -6.11 30.81
C GLY A 184 1.44 -7.00 30.82
N GLY A 185 0.31 -6.56 30.29
CA GLY A 185 -0.95 -7.30 30.20
C GLY A 185 -1.50 -7.24 28.79
N VAL A 186 -0.97 -8.08 27.89
CA VAL A 186 -1.46 -8.14 26.51
C VAL A 186 -2.83 -8.79 26.51
N ASP A 187 -3.87 -7.98 26.32
CA ASP A 187 -5.23 -8.49 26.10
C ASP A 187 -5.29 -9.29 24.78
N ALA A 188 -6.17 -10.28 24.70
CA ALA A 188 -6.26 -11.15 23.52
C ALA A 188 -6.50 -10.38 22.20
N MET A 189 -7.19 -9.23 22.26
CA MET A 189 -7.46 -8.38 21.11
C MET A 189 -6.19 -7.67 20.60
N GLU A 190 -5.31 -7.25 21.52
CA GLU A 190 -4.03 -6.65 21.18
C GLU A 190 -3.09 -7.66 20.51
N LEU A 191 -3.06 -8.90 21.01
CA LEU A 191 -2.26 -9.95 20.40
C LEU A 191 -2.71 -10.23 18.96
N VAL A 192 -4.03 -10.25 18.71
CA VAL A 192 -4.60 -10.44 17.37
C VAL A 192 -4.26 -9.26 16.46
N TYR A 193 -4.32 -8.03 16.96
CA TYR A 193 -3.90 -6.84 16.23
C TYR A 193 -2.42 -6.90 15.83
N LEU A 194 -1.52 -7.17 16.79
CA LEU A 194 -0.08 -7.28 16.54
C LEU A 194 0.24 -8.41 15.56
N ALA A 195 -0.41 -9.56 15.72
CA ALA A 195 -0.26 -10.67 14.79
C ALA A 195 -0.69 -10.28 13.37
N ALA A 196 -1.86 -9.64 13.22
CA ALA A 196 -2.34 -9.18 11.92
C ALA A 196 -1.39 -8.17 11.28
N TYR A 197 -0.93 -7.18 12.06
CA TYR A 197 0.03 -6.17 11.63
C TYR A 197 1.33 -6.80 11.11
N TRP A 198 1.95 -7.68 11.88
CA TRP A 198 3.22 -8.31 11.49
C TRP A 198 3.06 -9.27 10.31
N ILE A 199 1.98 -10.05 10.27
CA ILE A 199 1.71 -10.96 9.14
C ILE A 199 1.52 -10.16 7.85
N LEU A 200 0.76 -9.05 7.88
CA LEU A 200 0.57 -8.19 6.70
C LEU A 200 1.87 -7.51 6.30
N SER A 201 2.65 -7.01 7.25
CA SER A 201 3.95 -6.37 7.01
C SER A 201 4.95 -7.33 6.35
N ILE A 202 5.09 -8.54 6.88
CA ILE A 202 5.97 -9.57 6.33
C ILE A 202 5.46 -10.04 4.96
N SER A 203 4.15 -10.23 4.82
CA SER A 203 3.54 -10.61 3.54
C SER A 203 3.77 -9.55 2.47
N TRP A 204 3.68 -8.26 2.83
CA TRP A 204 3.99 -7.17 1.93
C TRP A 204 5.43 -7.22 1.43
N ILE A 205 6.40 -7.36 2.35
CA ILE A 205 7.83 -7.39 1.99
C ILE A 205 8.17 -8.62 1.14
N ILE A 206 7.77 -9.81 1.60
CA ILE A 206 8.18 -11.06 0.95
C ILE A 206 7.37 -11.31 -0.32
N TRP A 207 6.04 -11.25 -0.21
CA TRP A 207 5.13 -11.71 -1.24
C TRP A 207 4.64 -10.60 -2.18
N GLY A 208 4.46 -9.40 -1.64
CA GLY A 208 4.11 -8.22 -2.44
C GLY A 208 5.32 -7.70 -3.21
N VAL A 209 6.39 -7.31 -2.51
CA VAL A 209 7.55 -6.64 -3.10
C VAL A 209 8.57 -7.64 -3.60
N GLY A 210 9.14 -8.47 -2.71
CA GLY A 210 10.29 -9.33 -3.01
C GLY A 210 10.00 -10.30 -4.16
N PHE A 211 8.89 -11.03 -4.09
CA PHE A 211 8.48 -11.97 -5.14
C PHE A 211 8.29 -11.28 -6.50
N LEU A 212 7.62 -10.13 -6.54
CA LEU A 212 7.35 -9.40 -7.80
C LEU A 212 8.62 -8.82 -8.42
N ILE A 213 9.53 -8.27 -7.60
CA ILE A 213 10.83 -7.77 -8.06
C ILE A 213 11.66 -8.92 -8.64
N LEU A 214 11.82 -10.02 -7.90
CA LEU A 214 12.59 -11.17 -8.38
C LEU A 214 12.04 -11.72 -9.70
N LYS A 215 10.71 -11.81 -9.81
CA LYS A 215 10.07 -12.26 -11.06
C LYS A 215 10.27 -11.26 -12.20
N SER A 216 10.23 -9.96 -11.92
CA SER A 216 10.44 -8.94 -12.95
C SER A 216 11.90 -8.92 -13.44
N VAL A 217 12.87 -9.10 -12.54
CA VAL A 217 14.30 -9.23 -12.88
C VAL A 217 14.53 -10.46 -13.77
N GLN A 218 13.91 -11.60 -13.46
CA GLN A 218 14.00 -12.80 -14.30
C GLN A 218 13.48 -12.54 -15.73
N GLU A 219 12.39 -11.82 -15.89
CA GLU A 219 11.84 -11.47 -17.20
C GLU A 219 12.68 -10.43 -17.95
N ILE A 220 13.28 -9.47 -17.23
CA ILE A 220 14.23 -8.52 -17.81
C ILE A 220 15.45 -9.27 -18.36
N LEU A 221 16.04 -10.16 -17.57
CA LEU A 221 17.21 -10.94 -18.00
C LEU A 221 16.92 -11.78 -19.23
N LYS A 222 15.75 -12.43 -19.30
CA LYS A 222 15.32 -13.17 -20.49
C LYS A 222 15.22 -12.26 -21.71
N GLY A 223 14.57 -11.11 -21.59
CA GLY A 223 14.42 -10.18 -22.71
C GLY A 223 15.74 -9.56 -23.19
N VAL A 224 16.77 -9.53 -22.35
CA VAL A 224 18.12 -9.10 -22.76
C VAL A 224 18.88 -10.22 -23.48
N ILE A 225 18.66 -11.47 -23.09
CA ILE A 225 19.34 -12.64 -23.68
C ILE A 225 18.68 -13.05 -25.02
N GLU A 226 17.35 -12.93 -25.11
CA GLU A 226 16.53 -13.28 -26.26
C GLU A 226 15.82 -12.03 -26.81
N PRO A 227 16.51 -11.18 -27.60
CA PRO A 227 15.93 -9.95 -28.16
C PRO A 227 14.82 -10.21 -29.19
#